data_AF-A0A326QRX3-F1
#
_entry.id   AF-A0A326QRX3-F1
#
_cell.length_a   1.000
_cell.length_b   1.000
_cell.length_c   1.000
_cell.angle_alpha   90.00
_cell.angle_beta   90.00
_cell.angle_gamma   90.00
#
_symmetry.space_group_name_H-M   'P 1'
#
loop_
_entity.id
_entity.type
_entity.pdbx_description
1 polymer ?
#
loop_
_entity_poly.entity_id
_entity_poly.type
_entity_poly.pdbx_seq_one_letter_code
_entity_poly.pdbx_strand_id
1 'polypeptide(L)'
;MQRQPHRISITISYLVFQTLLNRSEEEGRSMSNLCAFLLEEVLHHQAPLPLQAPAPALVQAPLLQPSAVGRSQVRFTPYTPQGAPTHNGSFL
;
A
#
# COMPACT_ATOMS: atom_id res chain seq x y z
N MET A 1 -14.89 -14.01 1.87
CA MET A 1 -13.75 -13.75 2.78
C MET A 1 -14.30 -13.28 4.12
N GLN A 2 -14.05 -14.02 5.21
CA GLN A 2 -14.44 -13.57 6.55
C GLN A 2 -13.63 -12.33 6.93
N ARG A 3 -14.28 -11.24 7.34
CA ARG A 3 -13.62 -10.09 7.98
C ARG A 3 -13.20 -10.51 9.37
N GLN A 4 -12.05 -11.17 9.49
CA GLN A 4 -11.51 -11.52 10.79
C GLN A 4 -10.84 -10.28 11.41
N PRO A 5 -11.14 -9.94 12.68
CA PRO A 5 -10.51 -8.82 13.35
C PRO A 5 -9.02 -9.11 13.56
N HIS A 6 -8.16 -8.18 13.14
CA HIS A 6 -6.71 -8.26 13.34
C HIS A 6 -6.29 -7.21 14.37
N ARG A 7 -5.62 -7.64 15.44
CA ARG A 7 -5.10 -6.73 16.48
C ARG A 7 -3.68 -6.31 16.13
N ILE A 8 -3.46 -5.00 16.06
CA ILE A 8 -2.14 -4.40 15.86
C ILE A 8 -1.76 -3.56 17.08
N SER A 9 -0.46 -3.52 17.37
CA SER A 9 0.13 -2.64 18.38
C SER A 9 1.15 -1.75 17.69
N ILE A 10 1.08 -0.44 17.92
CA ILE A 10 2.02 0.54 17.38
C ILE A 10 2.58 1.39 18.51
N THR A 11 3.84 1.77 18.38
CA THR A 11 4.46 2.75 19.27
C THR A 11 4.30 4.13 18.65
N ILE A 12 3.74 5.07 19.40
CA ILE A 12 3.54 6.47 19.00
C ILE A 12 4.13 7.40 20.05
N SER A 13 4.32 8.67 19.70
CA SER A 13 4.78 9.66 20.67
C SER A 13 3.73 9.90 21.76
N TYR A 14 4.18 10.23 22.96
CA TYR A 14 3.30 10.48 24.10
C TYR A 14 2.27 11.59 23.81
N LEU A 15 2.68 12.65 23.08
CA LEU A 15 1.78 13.73 22.70
C LEU A 15 0.62 13.25 21.84
N VAL A 16 0.89 12.40 20.83
CA VAL A 16 -0.16 11.83 19.98
C VAL A 16 -1.10 10.95 20.80
N PHE A 17 -0.55 10.15 21.72
CA PHE A 17 -1.36 9.33 22.63
C PHE A 17 -2.30 10.20 23.49
N GLN A 18 -1.81 11.30 24.07
CA GLN A 18 -2.64 12.22 24.85
C GLN A 18 -3.73 12.89 24.01
N THR A 19 -3.41 13.34 22.80
CA THR A 19 -4.39 13.92 21.89
C THR A 19 -5.49 12.92 21.52
N LEU A 20 -5.13 11.66 21.25
CA LEU A 20 -6.10 10.60 20.97
C LEU A 20 -6.97 10.28 22.19
N LEU A 21 -6.38 10.29 23.39
CA LEU A 21 -7.11 10.03 24.64
C LEU A 21 -8.18 11.10 24.87
N ASN A 22 -7.79 12.37 24.90
CA ASN A 22 -8.71 13.48 25.13
C ASN A 22 -9.85 13.49 24.11
N ARG A 23 -9.52 13.33 22.83
CA ARG A 23 -10.53 13.29 21.76
C ARG A 23 -11.48 12.09 21.90
N SER A 24 -10.97 10.93 22.34
CA SER A 24 -11.81 9.76 22.57
C SER A 24 -12.80 9.95 23.73
N GLU A 25 -12.38 10.63 24.79
CA GLU A 25 -13.22 10.98 25.93
C GLU A 25 -14.27 12.04 25.57
N GLU A 26 -13.87 13.09 24.84
CA GLU A 26 -14.76 14.14 24.32
C GLU A 26 -15.86 13.57 23.40
N GLU A 27 -15.48 12.64 22.51
CA GLU A 27 -16.43 11.99 21.59
C GLU A 27 -17.21 10.82 22.24
N GLY A 28 -16.90 10.46 23.49
CA GLY A 28 -17.56 9.37 24.21
C GLY A 28 -17.37 7.99 23.58
N ARG A 29 -16.23 7.74 22.92
CA ARG A 29 -15.92 6.48 22.21
C ARG A 29 -14.60 5.89 22.68
N SER A 30 -14.43 4.58 22.49
CA SER A 30 -13.16 3.95 22.86
C SER A 30 -12.02 4.42 21.95
N MET A 31 -10.81 4.51 22.51
CA MET A 31 -9.62 4.90 21.77
C MET A 31 -9.38 4.01 20.54
N SER A 32 -9.60 2.69 20.65
CA SER A 32 -9.47 1.76 19.52
C SER A 32 -10.46 2.05 18.40
N ASN A 33 -11.70 2.45 18.73
CA ASN A 33 -12.72 2.80 17.75
C ASN A 33 -12.37 4.12 17.04
N LEU A 34 -11.94 5.13 17.80
CA LEU A 34 -11.45 6.39 17.24
C LEU A 34 -10.27 6.16 16.27
N CYS A 35 -9.28 5.36 16.68
CA CYS A 35 -8.14 5.02 15.83
C CYS A 35 -8.58 4.30 14.55
N ALA A 36 -9.51 3.34 14.65
CA ALA A 36 -10.05 2.65 13.48
C ALA A 36 -10.74 3.64 12.51
N PHE A 37 -11.59 4.53 13.04
CA PHE A 37 -12.26 5.56 12.25
C PHE A 37 -11.26 6.48 11.54
N LEU A 38 -10.24 6.99 12.24
CA LEU A 38 -9.23 7.88 11.64
C LEU A 38 -8.41 7.17 10.55
N LEU A 39 -8.08 5.89 10.75
CA LEU A 39 -7.38 5.09 9.75
C LEU A 39 -8.26 4.85 8.52
N GLU A 40 -9.52 4.50 8.71
CA GLU A 40 -10.49 4.32 7.62
C GLU A 40 -10.69 5.63 6.85
N GLU A 41 -10.86 6.76 7.56
CA GLU A 41 -11.02 8.08 6.96
C GLU A 41 -9.84 8.40 6.03
N VAL A 42 -8.60 8.31 6.50
CA VAL A 42 -7.42 8.62 5.69
C VAL A 42 -7.29 7.68 4.50
N LEU A 43 -7.52 6.38 4.68
CA LEU A 43 -7.41 5.39 3.60
C LEU A 43 -8.50 5.56 2.53
N HIS A 44 -9.73 5.93 2.93
CA HIS A 44 -10.81 6.21 2.00
C HIS A 44 -10.60 7.52 1.23
N HIS A 45 -10.04 8.55 1.86
CA HIS A 45 -9.69 9.81 1.18
C HIS A 45 -8.48 9.69 0.25
N GLN A 46 -7.60 8.70 0.48
CA GLN A 46 -6.48 8.38 -0.41
C GLN A 46 -6.86 7.43 -1.55
N ALA A 47 -8.14 7.05 -1.68
CA ALA A 47 -8.60 6.28 -2.82
C ALA A 47 -8.13 6.98 -4.11
N PRO A 48 -7.40 6.28 -5.01
CA PRO A 48 -6.77 6.91 -6.14
C PRO A 48 -7.80 7.65 -6.98
N LEU A 49 -7.44 8.87 -7.41
CA LEU A 49 -7.99 9.51 -8.59
C LEU A 49 -8.31 8.42 -9.63
N PRO A 50 -9.50 8.42 -10.26
CA PRO A 50 -9.83 7.42 -11.24
C PRO A 50 -8.71 7.42 -12.28
N LEU A 51 -7.98 6.31 -12.36
CA LEU A 51 -7.07 6.04 -13.45
C LEU A 51 -7.89 6.30 -14.71
N GLN A 52 -7.51 7.34 -15.45
CA GLN A 52 -8.17 7.89 -16.63
C GLN A 52 -9.07 6.85 -17.32
N ALA A 53 -10.38 7.12 -17.34
CA ALA A 53 -11.23 6.48 -18.34
C ALA A 53 -10.54 6.70 -19.70
N PRO A 54 -10.30 5.63 -20.50
CA PRO A 54 -9.73 5.84 -21.82
C PRO A 54 -10.71 6.76 -22.57
N ALA A 55 -10.17 7.90 -23.02
CA ALA A 55 -10.88 8.88 -23.83
C ALA A 55 -11.66 8.19 -24.96
N PRO A 56 -12.83 8.72 -25.38
CA PRO A 56 -13.59 8.11 -26.46
C PRO A 56 -12.70 7.99 -27.69
N ALA A 57 -12.70 6.81 -28.29
CA ALA A 57 -11.86 6.44 -29.43
C ALA A 57 -12.05 7.44 -30.57
N LEU A 58 -11.14 8.43 -30.67
CA LEU A 58 -10.93 9.16 -31.90
C LEU A 58 -10.22 8.19 -32.86
N VAL A 59 -11.02 7.66 -33.78
CA VAL A 59 -10.68 7.01 -35.06
C VAL A 59 -9.18 7.10 -35.41
N GLN A 60 -8.44 6.01 -35.21
CA GLN A 60 -7.06 5.89 -35.68
C GLN A 60 -7.05 5.63 -37.19
N ALA A 61 -6.59 6.62 -37.96
CA ALA A 61 -6.09 6.41 -39.31
C ALA A 61 -4.73 5.67 -39.26
N PRO A 62 -4.47 4.65 -40.10
CA PRO A 62 -3.24 3.88 -40.04
C PRO A 62 -2.12 4.62 -40.77
N LEU A 63 -1.14 5.16 -40.03
CA LEU A 63 0.09 5.67 -40.62
C LEU A 63 1.31 4.91 -40.08
N LEU A 64 1.78 4.00 -40.95
CA LEU A 64 3.15 3.54 -41.19
C LEU A 64 4.18 3.77 -40.07
N GLN A 65 4.63 2.66 -39.46
CA GLN A 65 5.88 2.62 -38.71
C GLN A 65 7.08 2.67 -39.67
N PRO A 66 8.17 3.33 -39.27
CA PRO A 66 9.45 2.63 -39.32
C PRO A 66 10.34 2.83 -38.09
N SER A 67 10.94 1.71 -37.70
CA SER A 67 12.30 1.53 -37.21
C SER A 67 12.78 2.24 -35.94
N ALA A 68 12.86 1.40 -34.92
CA ALA A 68 13.77 1.41 -33.78
C ALA A 68 15.04 2.30 -33.90
N VAL A 69 15.13 3.30 -33.03
CA VAL A 69 16.39 3.80 -32.48
C VAL A 69 16.25 4.03 -30.97
N GLY A 70 17.03 3.25 -30.23
CA GLY A 70 17.48 3.37 -28.84
C GLY A 70 16.80 4.37 -27.91
N ARG A 71 15.99 3.86 -26.99
CA ARG A 71 15.87 4.45 -25.65
C ARG A 71 16.01 3.34 -24.61
N SER A 72 17.12 3.41 -23.87
CA SER A 72 17.50 2.47 -22.81
C SER A 72 16.40 2.39 -21.74
N GLN A 73 15.62 1.32 -21.76
CA GLN A 73 14.67 0.99 -20.69
C GLN A 73 15.47 0.34 -19.55
N VAL A 74 15.66 1.06 -18.45
CA VAL A 74 16.24 0.50 -17.22
C VAL A 74 15.21 -0.47 -16.64
N ARG A 75 15.40 -1.76 -16.91
CA ARG A 75 14.55 -2.83 -16.43
C ARG A 75 14.93 -3.14 -14.98
N PHE A 76 14.12 -2.69 -14.02
CA PHE A 76 14.23 -3.14 -12.64
C PHE A 76 13.76 -4.59 -12.54
N THR A 77 14.68 -5.51 -12.26
CA THR A 77 14.36 -6.89 -11.91
C THR A 77 14.07 -6.99 -10.41
N PRO A 78 12.92 -7.54 -9.99
CA PRO A 78 12.71 -7.85 -8.57
C PRO A 78 13.72 -8.91 -8.11
N TYR A 79 14.34 -8.68 -6.96
CA TYR A 79 15.25 -9.62 -6.32
C TYR A 79 14.48 -10.85 -5.85
N THR A 80 14.73 -12.00 -6.48
CA THR A 80 14.35 -13.32 -5.97
C THR A 80 15.48 -13.82 -5.06
N PRO A 81 15.23 -14.06 -3.74
CA PRO A 81 16.23 -14.72 -2.91
C PRO A 81 16.43 -16.15 -3.39
N GLN A 82 17.56 -16.39 -4.06
CA GLN A 82 17.99 -17.69 -4.52
C GLN A 82 18.58 -18.48 -3.33
N GLY A 83 17.91 -19.57 -2.94
CA GLY A 83 18.48 -20.73 -2.27
C GLY A 83 19.12 -20.52 -0.89
N ALA A 84 18.40 -20.86 0.18
CA ALA A 84 19.02 -21.17 1.47
C ALA A 84 19.90 -22.44 1.33
N PRO A 85 21.18 -22.42 1.73
CA PRO A 85 21.97 -23.64 1.82
C PRO A 85 21.50 -24.47 3.02
N THR A 86 20.85 -25.61 2.75
CA THR A 86 20.68 -26.67 3.75
C THR A 86 22.03 -27.31 4.04
N HIS A 87 22.73 -26.81 5.06
CA HIS A 87 23.84 -27.54 5.66
C HIS A 87 23.29 -28.56 6.65
N ASN A 88 23.06 -29.79 6.17
CA ASN A 88 23.00 -30.98 7.03
C ASN A 88 24.45 -31.43 7.28
N GLY A 89 25.04 -30.93 8.37
CA GLY A 89 26.30 -31.42 8.90
C GLY A 89 26.05 -32.13 10.21
N SER A 90 26.17 -33.45 10.18
CA SER A 90 26.16 -34.36 11.31
C SER A 90 27.21 -33.97 12.35
N PHE A 91 26.77 -33.76 13.59
CA PHE A 91 27.67 -33.75 14.74
C PHE A 91 27.76 -35.18 15.28
N LEU A 92 29.00 -35.65 15.37
CA LEU A 92 29.42 -36.88 16.05
C LEU A 92 29.01 -36.87 17.52
#